data_AF-A0A7V2T8W8-F1
#
_entry.id   AF-A0A7V2T8W8-F1
#
_cell.length_a   1.000
_cell.length_b   1.000
_cell.length_c   1.000
_cell.angle_alpha   90.00
_cell.angle_beta   90.00
_cell.angle_gamma   90.00
#
_symmetry.space_group_name_H-M   'P 1'
#
loop_
_entity.id
_entity.type
_entity.pdbx_description
1 polymer ?
#
loop_
_entity_poly.entity_id
_entity_poly.type
_entity_poly.pdbx_seq_one_letter_code
_entity_poly.pdbx_strand_id
1 'polypeptide(L)'
;PSSEALRAGSANIRLHLAYIGLLYDDRRWLAGDRMSLADLAAAAHLSVLDYLGNVPWEGFESARNWYAKVKSRPSFRPLLMDRITGLRPAPHYDDLDF
;
A
#
# COMPACT_ATOMS: atom_id res chain seq x y z
N PRO A 1 21.11 -10.80 2.62
CA PRO A 1 19.78 -10.85 1.98
C PRO A 1 19.71 -12.01 0.96
N SER A 2 18.62 -12.77 0.92
CA SER A 2 18.43 -13.82 -0.09
C SER A 2 17.73 -13.24 -1.33
N SER A 3 18.40 -13.28 -2.48
CA SER A 3 17.83 -12.80 -3.75
C SER A 3 16.58 -13.59 -4.16
N GLU A 4 16.49 -14.86 -3.78
CA GLU A 4 15.33 -15.70 -4.02
C GLU A 4 14.11 -15.20 -3.24
N ALA A 5 14.29 -14.91 -1.95
CA ALA A 5 13.22 -14.36 -1.12
C ALA A 5 12.71 -13.01 -1.63
N LEU A 6 13.61 -12.15 -2.13
CA LEU A 6 13.23 -10.88 -2.74
C LEU A 6 12.38 -11.08 -4.01
N ARG A 7 12.80 -11.98 -4.92
CA ARG A 7 12.02 -12.30 -6.12
C ARG A 7 10.64 -12.88 -5.79
N ALA A 8 10.59 -13.79 -4.82
CA ALA A 8 9.32 -14.37 -4.36
C ALA A 8 8.39 -13.28 -3.78
N GLY A 9 8.92 -12.38 -2.95
CA GLY A 9 8.15 -11.24 -2.41
C GLY A 9 7.61 -10.33 -3.52
N SER A 10 8.45 -9.95 -4.48
CA SER A 10 8.05 -9.12 -5.63
C SER A 10 7.03 -9.80 -6.54
N ALA A 11 7.02 -11.12 -6.64
CA ALA A 11 5.98 -11.86 -7.34
C ALA A 11 4.67 -11.90 -6.54
N ASN A 12 4.74 -12.21 -5.25
CA ASN A 12 3.58 -12.40 -4.39
C ASN A 12 2.78 -11.12 -4.13
N ILE A 13 3.43 -9.94 -4.11
CA ILE A 13 2.71 -8.67 -3.89
C ILE A 13 1.62 -8.44 -4.93
N ARG A 14 1.82 -8.87 -6.18
CA ARG A 14 0.84 -8.73 -7.27
C ARG A 14 -0.46 -9.47 -6.95
N LEU A 15 -0.37 -10.66 -6.37
CA LEU A 15 -1.53 -11.43 -5.93
C LEU A 15 -2.31 -10.70 -4.83
N HIS A 16 -1.59 -10.12 -3.86
CA HIS A 16 -2.21 -9.35 -2.78
C HIS A 16 -2.89 -8.08 -3.27
N LEU A 17 -2.27 -7.34 -4.20
CA LEU A 17 -2.87 -6.16 -4.83
C LEU A 17 -4.12 -6.52 -5.64
N ALA A 18 -4.08 -7.59 -6.42
CA ALA A 18 -5.25 -8.10 -7.15
C ALA A 18 -6.41 -8.40 -6.18
N TYR A 19 -6.11 -9.07 -5.06
CA TYR A 19 -7.12 -9.42 -4.07
C TYR A 19 -7.68 -8.20 -3.34
N ILE A 20 -6.84 -7.23 -2.97
CA ILE A 20 -7.29 -5.95 -2.39
C ILE A 20 -8.22 -5.22 -3.35
N GLY A 21 -7.86 -5.15 -4.64
CA GLY A 21 -8.70 -4.56 -5.67
C GLY A 21 -10.05 -5.26 -5.77
N LEU A 22 -10.05 -6.60 -5.87
CA LEU A 22 -11.28 -7.40 -5.90
C LEU A 22 -12.19 -7.12 -4.69
N LEU A 23 -11.63 -7.01 -3.49
CA LEU A 23 -12.42 -6.69 -2.30
C LEU A 23 -13.01 -5.28 -2.36
N TYR A 24 -12.28 -4.32 -2.92
CA TYR A 24 -12.69 -2.92 -2.99
C TYR A 24 -13.65 -2.62 -4.14
N ASP A 25 -13.65 -3.43 -5.21
CA ASP A 25 -14.57 -3.25 -6.34
C ASP A 25 -16.04 -3.38 -5.89
N ASP A 26 -16.33 -4.33 -4.99
CA ASP A 26 -17.69 -4.60 -4.49
C ASP A 26 -17.96 -4.01 -3.10
N ARG A 27 -16.98 -3.35 -2.46
CA ARG A 27 -17.09 -2.87 -1.07
C ARG A 27 -16.53 -1.47 -0.89
N ARG A 28 -17.02 -0.76 0.11
CA ARG A 28 -16.52 0.59 0.43
C ARG A 28 -15.12 0.61 1.07
N TRP A 29 -14.76 -0.49 1.74
CA TRP A 29 -13.54 -0.76 2.48
C TRP A 29 -13.30 -2.28 2.50
N LEU A 30 -12.10 -2.74 2.87
CA LEU A 30 -11.73 -4.15 2.69
C LEU A 30 -12.66 -5.14 3.40
N ALA A 31 -13.19 -4.75 4.56
CA ALA A 31 -14.10 -5.58 5.36
C ALA A 31 -15.60 -5.24 5.21
N GLY A 32 -15.97 -4.32 4.30
CA GLY A 32 -17.38 -3.94 4.06
C GLY A 32 -17.58 -2.42 3.96
N ASP A 33 -18.68 -1.91 4.52
CA ASP A 33 -19.09 -0.51 4.30
C ASP A 33 -18.35 0.52 5.15
N ARG A 34 -17.64 0.08 6.19
CA ARG A 34 -16.92 0.93 7.14
C ARG A 34 -15.46 0.54 7.22
N MET A 35 -14.60 1.54 7.36
CA MET A 35 -13.16 1.33 7.57
C MET A 35 -12.96 0.52 8.85
N SER A 36 -12.04 -0.43 8.79
CA SER A 36 -11.79 -1.39 9.85
C SER A 36 -10.31 -1.60 10.08
N LEU A 37 -9.96 -2.47 11.04
CA LEU A 37 -8.60 -2.93 11.24
C LEU A 37 -8.02 -3.64 10.00
N ALA A 38 -8.86 -4.21 9.12
CA ALA A 38 -8.38 -4.82 7.87
C ALA A 38 -7.73 -3.78 6.97
N ASP A 39 -8.33 -2.59 6.84
CA ASP A 39 -7.79 -1.50 6.03
C ASP A 39 -6.49 -0.97 6.61
N LEU A 40 -6.47 -0.75 7.93
CA LEU A 40 -5.29 -0.23 8.64
C LEU A 40 -4.12 -1.22 8.58
N ALA A 41 -4.39 -2.51 8.78
CA ALA A 41 -3.35 -3.55 8.71
C ALA A 41 -2.78 -3.66 7.29
N ALA A 42 -3.62 -3.71 6.26
CA ALA A 42 -3.17 -3.78 4.88
C ALA A 42 -2.38 -2.52 4.48
N ALA A 43 -2.88 -1.33 4.83
CA ALA A 43 -2.22 -0.07 4.50
C ALA A 43 -0.88 0.11 5.23
N ALA A 44 -0.76 -0.36 6.48
CA ALA A 44 0.51 -0.34 7.21
C ALA A 44 1.57 -1.25 6.58
N HIS A 45 1.18 -2.44 6.09
CA HIS A 45 2.12 -3.31 5.37
C HIS A 45 2.52 -2.70 4.02
N LEU A 46 1.55 -2.16 3.28
CA LEU A 46 1.81 -1.53 1.99
C LEU A 46 2.63 -0.25 2.13
N SER A 47 2.47 0.54 3.19
CA SER A 47 3.27 1.76 3.38
C SER A 47 4.75 1.48 3.52
N VAL A 48 5.13 0.39 4.20
CA VAL A 48 6.53 -0.02 4.30
C VAL A 48 7.08 -0.42 2.92
N LEU A 49 6.30 -1.13 2.11
CA LEU A 49 6.71 -1.53 0.76
C LEU A 49 6.74 -0.35 -0.21
N ASP A 50 5.81 0.59 -0.06
CA ASP A 50 5.69 1.80 -0.87
C ASP A 50 6.83 2.77 -0.57
N TYR A 51 7.24 2.87 0.70
CA TYR A 51 8.45 3.59 1.11
C TYR A 51 9.67 3.11 0.33
N LEU A 52 9.79 1.78 0.14
CA LEU A 52 10.88 1.16 -0.60
C LEU A 52 10.70 1.18 -2.13
N GLY A 53 9.58 1.71 -2.64
CA GLY A 53 9.26 1.74 -4.07
C GLY A 53 8.93 0.37 -4.67
N ASN A 54 8.55 -0.60 -3.84
CA ASN A 54 8.35 -2.00 -4.25
C ASN A 54 6.88 -2.37 -4.49
N VAL A 55 5.97 -1.40 -4.52
CA VAL A 55 4.56 -1.64 -4.84
C VAL A 55 4.30 -1.30 -6.30
N PRO A 56 3.99 -2.29 -7.17
CA PRO A 56 3.70 -2.04 -8.57
C PRO A 56 2.26 -1.55 -8.70
N TRP A 57 1.97 -0.29 -8.36
CA TRP A 57 0.62 0.29 -8.45
C TRP A 57 0.04 0.25 -9.87
N GLU A 58 0.91 0.34 -10.88
CA GLU A 58 0.55 0.19 -12.28
C GLU A 58 -0.10 -1.19 -12.53
N GLY A 59 -1.32 -1.17 -13.09
CA GLY A 59 -2.12 -2.38 -13.34
C GLY A 59 -3.03 -2.80 -12.19
N PHE A 60 -3.01 -2.09 -11.04
CA PHE A 60 -3.87 -2.38 -9.88
C PHE A 60 -4.65 -1.14 -9.43
N GLU A 61 -5.36 -0.52 -10.37
CA GLU A 61 -6.08 0.75 -10.19
C GLU A 61 -7.02 0.76 -8.98
N SER A 62 -7.81 -0.31 -8.81
CA SER A 62 -8.75 -0.42 -7.67
C SER A 62 -8.03 -0.43 -6.32
N ALA A 63 -6.92 -1.18 -6.22
CA ALA A 63 -6.08 -1.20 -5.02
C ALA A 63 -5.38 0.15 -4.80
N ARG A 64 -4.90 0.81 -5.86
CA ARG A 64 -4.30 2.15 -5.78
C ARG A 64 -5.31 3.17 -5.24
N ASN A 65 -6.53 3.15 -5.76
CA ASN A 65 -7.61 4.06 -5.34
C ASN A 65 -8.03 3.81 -3.88
N TRP A 66 -8.12 2.55 -3.47
CA TRP A 66 -8.32 2.21 -2.05
C TRP A 66 -7.16 2.74 -1.18
N TYR A 67 -5.91 2.53 -1.59
CA TYR A 67 -4.75 2.95 -0.81
C TYR A 67 -4.65 4.49 -0.73
N ALA A 68 -4.88 5.22 -1.82
CA ALA A 68 -4.93 6.68 -1.84
C ALA A 68 -6.01 7.24 -0.88
N LYS A 69 -7.17 6.58 -0.81
CA LYS A 69 -8.23 6.92 0.14
C LYS A 69 -7.84 6.67 1.61
N VAL A 70 -7.01 5.66 1.91
CA VAL A 70 -6.46 5.46 3.26
C VAL A 70 -5.35 6.48 3.55
N LYS A 71 -4.44 6.70 2.58
CA LYS A 71 -3.26 7.56 2.65
C LYS A 71 -3.60 9.04 2.87
N SER A 72 -4.71 9.50 2.31
CA SER A 72 -5.21 10.88 2.47
C SER A 72 -5.79 11.20 3.85
N ARG A 73 -5.94 10.22 4.75
CA ARG A 73 -6.54 10.43 6.07
C ARG A 73 -5.55 11.10 7.03
N PRO A 74 -6.00 11.99 7.95
CA PRO A 74 -5.12 12.65 8.91
C PRO A 74 -4.30 11.68 9.78
N SER A 75 -4.85 10.51 10.10
CA SER A 75 -4.15 9.46 10.86
C SER A 75 -2.94 8.86 10.13
N PHE A 76 -2.87 9.00 8.81
CA PHE A 76 -1.78 8.47 7.99
C PHE A 76 -0.62 9.46 7.84
N ARG A 77 -0.88 10.76 8.06
CA ARG A 77 0.11 11.84 7.89
C ARG A 77 1.42 11.59 8.66
N PRO A 78 1.42 11.11 9.92
CA PRO A 78 2.67 10.80 10.61
C PRO A 78 3.53 9.77 9.86
N LEU A 79 2.92 8.72 9.29
CA LEU A 79 3.64 7.68 8.54
C LEU A 79 4.27 8.25 7.26
N LEU A 80 3.59 9.18 6.58
CA LEU A 80 4.13 9.84 5.37
C LEU A 80 5.33 10.72 5.67
N MET A 81 5.42 11.22 6.91
CA MET A 81 6.54 12.02 7.39
C MET A 81 7.70 11.18 7.92
N ASP A 82 7.53 9.87 8.09
CA ASP A 82 8.60 9.00 8.56
C ASP A 82 9.80 9.06 7.62
N ARG A 83 11.00 9.14 8.20
CA ARG A 83 12.27 9.11 7.49
C ARG A 83 13.19 8.14 8.20
N ILE A 84 13.64 7.11 7.48
CA ILE A 84 14.52 6.08 8.03
C ILE A 84 15.96 6.45 7.67
N THR A 85 16.81 6.62 8.68
CA THR A 85 18.22 6.97 8.46
C THR A 85 18.89 5.97 7.52
N GLY A 86 19.50 6.47 6.44
CA GLY A 86 20.18 5.64 5.44
C GLY A 86 19.27 5.07 4.35
N LEU A 87 17.96 5.29 4.41
CA LEU A 87 17.01 4.93 3.37
C LEU A 87 16.24 6.15 2.89
N ARG A 88 16.16 6.33 1.57
CA ARG A 88 15.33 7.39 0.98
C ARG A 88 14.00 6.77 0.54
N PRO A 89 12.86 7.41 0.86
CA PRO A 89 11.58 6.96 0.36
C PRO A 89 11.52 7.06 -1.16
N ALA A 90 10.64 6.28 -1.79
CA ALA A 90 10.27 6.49 -3.18
C ALA A 90 9.74 7.92 -3.41
N PRO A 91 9.96 8.53 -4.60
CA PRO A 91 9.56 9.92 -4.86
C PRO A 91 8.07 10.21 -4.65
N HIS A 92 7.22 9.19 -4.82
CA HIS A 92 5.76 9.29 -4.69
C HIS A 92 5.25 8.93 -3.28
N TYR A 93 6.14 8.61 -2.34
CA TYR A 93 5.74 8.06 -1.03
C TYR A 93 4.86 9.01 -0.23
N ASP A 94 5.11 10.31 -0.23
CA ASP A 94 4.28 11.32 0.44
C ASP A 94 3.33 12.06 -0.52
N ASP A 95 3.31 11.69 -1.79
CA ASP A 95 2.35 12.18 -2.78
C ASP A 95 0.99 11.49 -2.60
N LEU A 96 -0.09 12.26 -2.55
CA LEU A 96 -1.44 11.74 -2.42
C LEU A 96 -2.07 11.36 -3.77
N ASP A 97 -1.50 11.85 -4.88
CA ASP A 97 -2.00 11.68 -6.26
C ASP A 97 -1.15 10.69 -7.10
N PHE A 98 -0.38 9.83 -6.42
CA PHE A 98 0.53 8.81 -6.99
C PHE A 98 -0.16 7.72 -7.84
#